data_AF-A0A7H9HVK2-F1
#
_entry.id   AF-A0A7H9HVK2-F1
#
_cell.length_a   1.000
_cell.length_b   1.000
_cell.length_c   1.000
_cell.angle_alpha   90.00
_cell.angle_beta   90.00
_cell.angle_gamma   90.00
#
_symmetry.space_group_name_H-M   'P 1'
#
loop_
_entity.id
_entity.type
_entity.pdbx_description
1 polymer ?
#
loop_
_entity_poly.entity_id
_entity_poly.type
_entity_poly.pdbx_seq_one_letter_code
_entity_poly.pdbx_strand_id
1 'polypeptide(L)'
;MLSQFIRKFRSVAIPLSKTVSNRVIIPPASHFGNVGNLAIKIPRHEYKQLPDDSNYIEKFYDELEVFSKDVLEKRLNKTYTDFEDDPEELQFQIEQYIELEIIPRYSVYESSGTSDDRSIKLVQCRTIRDKIVVERFLDFAKSVRLTLMLNGGHTFIFDILLQAKKTFDAMQKTRTVE
;
A
#
# COMPACT_ATOMS: atom_id res chain seq x y z
N MET A 1 60.14 3.16 22.39
CA MET A 1 59.11 2.52 21.54
C MET A 1 57.74 2.93 22.06
N LEU A 2 57.00 3.75 21.31
CA LEU A 2 55.68 4.25 21.71
C LEU A 2 54.59 3.35 21.10
N SER A 3 53.88 2.61 21.95
CA SER A 3 52.72 1.79 21.57
C SER A 3 51.53 2.71 21.26
N GLN A 4 51.10 2.75 20.00
CA GLN A 4 49.85 3.43 19.60
C GLN A 4 48.66 2.50 19.87
N PHE A 5 47.84 2.85 20.86
CA PHE A 5 46.53 2.25 21.05
C PHE A 5 45.57 2.74 19.96
N ILE A 6 45.42 1.96 18.89
CA ILE A 6 44.37 2.20 17.89
C ILE A 6 43.04 1.73 18.50
N ARG A 7 42.26 2.67 19.06
CA ARG A 7 40.84 2.41 19.39
C ARG A 7 40.08 2.23 18.08
N LYS A 8 39.78 0.98 17.75
CA LYS A 8 38.82 0.64 16.69
C LYS A 8 37.41 0.89 17.22
N PHE A 9 36.77 1.97 16.79
CA PHE A 9 35.34 2.14 16.95
C PHE A 9 34.63 1.17 15.99
N ARG A 10 34.05 0.10 16.52
CA ARG A 10 33.09 -0.74 15.80
C ARG A 10 31.70 -0.25 16.16
N SER A 11 31.02 0.43 15.23
CA SER A 11 29.57 0.60 15.32
C SER A 11 28.89 -0.68 14.88
N VAL A 12 28.60 -1.58 15.82
CA VAL A 12 27.61 -2.66 15.61
C VAL A 12 26.24 -2.11 16.02
N ALA A 13 25.86 -0.98 15.43
CA ALA A 13 24.47 -0.54 15.46
C ALA A 13 23.91 -0.91 14.09
N ILE A 14 23.15 -2.00 14.03
CA ILE A 14 22.32 -2.28 12.86
C ILE A 14 21.30 -1.14 12.84
N PRO A 15 21.32 -0.25 11.84
CA PRO A 15 20.30 0.79 11.77
C PRO A 15 18.95 0.09 11.61
N LEU A 16 18.10 0.18 12.64
CA LEU A 16 16.69 -0.24 12.62
C LEU A 16 15.86 0.80 11.83
N SER A 17 16.37 1.23 10.68
CA SER A 17 15.67 2.21 9.87
C SER A 17 14.54 1.48 9.14
N LYS A 18 13.30 1.70 9.60
CA LYS A 18 12.04 1.29 8.93
C LYS A 18 11.86 1.92 7.54
N THR A 19 12.90 2.51 6.97
CA THR A 19 12.91 3.32 5.75
C THR A 19 13.46 2.56 4.54
N VAL A 20 13.89 1.31 4.68
CA VAL A 20 14.43 0.52 3.57
C VAL A 20 13.42 -0.55 3.17
N SER A 21 12.70 -0.30 2.08
CA SER A 21 11.88 -1.28 1.39
C SER A 21 12.73 -2.43 0.85
N ASN A 22 12.23 -3.68 0.91
CA ASN A 22 12.93 -4.82 0.31
C ASN A 22 12.64 -4.97 -1.18
N ARG A 23 11.60 -4.30 -1.68
CA ARG A 23 11.26 -4.20 -3.10
C ARG A 23 11.57 -2.81 -3.64
N VAL A 24 11.90 -2.72 -4.93
CA VAL A 24 12.03 -1.42 -5.60
C VAL A 24 10.61 -0.85 -5.75
N ILE A 25 10.27 0.14 -4.93
CA ILE A 25 9.06 0.94 -5.11
C ILE A 25 9.44 2.09 -6.04
N ILE A 26 8.89 2.11 -7.24
CA ILE A 26 9.21 3.13 -8.24
C ILE A 26 8.22 4.29 -8.04
N PRO A 27 8.69 5.51 -7.73
CA PRO A 27 7.79 6.67 -7.63
C PRO A 27 7.06 6.90 -8.96
N PRO A 28 5.88 7.54 -8.92
CA PRO A 28 5.12 7.81 -10.14
C PRO A 28 5.95 8.61 -11.15
N ALA A 29 5.69 8.42 -12.44
CA ALA A 29 6.43 9.09 -13.49
C ALA A 29 6.25 10.63 -13.47
N SER A 30 5.19 11.13 -12.83
CA SER A 30 4.97 12.56 -12.57
C SER A 30 6.12 13.20 -11.76
N HIS A 31 6.81 12.43 -10.92
CA HIS A 31 7.94 12.90 -10.10
C HIS A 31 9.26 12.98 -10.89
N PHE A 32 9.38 12.21 -11.98
CA PHE A 32 10.56 12.18 -12.83
C PHE A 32 10.24 12.89 -14.14
N GLY A 33 10.41 14.21 -14.16
CA GLY A 33 10.10 15.09 -15.29
C GLY A 33 10.24 14.40 -16.65
N ASN A 34 9.10 14.13 -17.28
CA ASN A 34 8.93 13.65 -18.66
C ASN A 34 9.86 12.52 -19.12
N VAL A 35 10.24 11.57 -18.25
CA VAL A 35 10.91 10.35 -18.68
C VAL A 35 9.83 9.31 -18.99
N GLY A 36 9.56 9.13 -20.29
CA GLY A 36 8.56 8.20 -20.80
C GLY A 36 8.82 6.76 -20.38
N ASN A 37 8.22 6.34 -19.26
CA ASN A 37 8.20 4.96 -18.83
C ASN A 37 6.93 4.27 -19.34
N LEU A 38 7.12 3.09 -19.94
CA LEU A 38 6.09 2.12 -20.39
C LEU A 38 5.33 1.47 -19.21
N ALA A 39 5.20 2.13 -18.07
CA ALA A 39 4.32 1.67 -17.02
C ALA A 39 2.87 1.85 -17.49
N ILE A 40 2.02 0.84 -17.32
CA ILE A 40 0.59 0.92 -17.64
C ILE A 40 0.00 2.06 -16.82
N LYS A 41 -0.17 3.21 -17.49
CA LYS A 41 -0.63 4.47 -16.91
C LYS A 41 -2.12 4.36 -16.59
N ILE A 42 -2.53 4.88 -15.43
CA ILE A 42 -3.94 4.98 -15.11
C ILE A 42 -4.55 6.00 -16.09
N PRO A 43 -5.57 5.62 -16.88
CA PRO A 43 -6.23 6.56 -17.79
C PRO A 43 -6.76 7.75 -17.01
N ARG A 44 -6.62 8.95 -17.57
CA ARG A 44 -7.25 10.17 -17.05
C ARG A 44 -8.23 10.64 -18.10
N HIS A 45 -9.45 10.13 -18.03
CA HIS A 45 -10.50 10.44 -18.99
C HIS A 45 -11.83 10.72 -18.27
N GLU A 46 -12.89 10.96 -19.04
CA GLU A 46 -14.24 11.14 -18.49
C GLU A 46 -14.60 10.01 -17.52
N TYR A 47 -15.31 10.37 -16.46
CA TYR A 47 -15.74 9.41 -15.45
C TYR A 47 -16.54 8.27 -16.11
N LYS A 48 -16.14 7.04 -15.79
CA LYS A 48 -16.89 5.83 -16.14
C LYS A 48 -17.40 5.20 -14.86
N GLN A 49 -18.68 4.85 -14.86
CA GLN A 49 -19.23 4.05 -13.78
C GLN A 49 -18.52 2.69 -13.74
N LEU A 50 -18.32 2.19 -12.53
CA LEU A 50 -17.77 0.85 -12.34
C LEU A 50 -18.76 -0.18 -12.90
N PRO A 51 -18.28 -1.30 -13.45
CA PRO A 51 -19.13 -2.43 -13.81
C PRO A 51 -19.95 -2.94 -12.63
N ASP A 52 -21.13 -3.48 -12.90
CA ASP A 52 -22.03 -4.06 -11.89
C ASP A 52 -21.40 -5.23 -11.13
N ASP A 53 -20.40 -5.90 -11.70
CA ASP A 53 -19.64 -7.00 -11.10
C ASP A 53 -18.38 -6.53 -10.35
N SER A 54 -18.40 -5.31 -9.79
CA SER A 54 -17.29 -4.65 -9.07
C SER A 54 -16.91 -5.26 -7.71
N ASN A 55 -17.26 -6.54 -7.50
CA ASN A 55 -16.87 -7.39 -6.36
C ASN A 55 -15.35 -7.41 -6.08
N TYR A 56 -14.52 -7.04 -7.07
CA TYR A 56 -13.08 -6.99 -6.90
C TYR A 56 -12.63 -5.91 -5.91
N ILE A 57 -13.34 -4.77 -5.78
CA ILE A 57 -13.00 -3.70 -4.84
C ILE A 57 -13.89 -3.67 -3.60
N GLU A 58 -15.18 -4.03 -3.74
CA GLU A 58 -16.13 -3.98 -2.62
C GLU A 58 -15.76 -4.93 -1.48
N LYS A 59 -15.08 -6.05 -1.75
CA LYS A 59 -14.61 -6.94 -0.68
C LYS A 59 -13.49 -6.36 0.19
N PHE A 60 -12.90 -5.22 -0.19
CA PHE A 60 -11.78 -4.58 0.49
C PHE A 60 -12.15 -3.29 1.23
N TYR A 61 -13.42 -3.16 1.65
CA TYR A 61 -13.85 -1.98 2.42
C TYR A 61 -13.05 -1.78 3.71
N ASP A 62 -12.66 -2.86 4.39
CA ASP A 62 -11.92 -2.76 5.65
C ASP A 62 -10.50 -2.24 5.39
N GLU A 63 -9.84 -2.71 4.34
CA GLU A 63 -8.52 -2.24 3.91
C GLU A 63 -8.55 -0.78 3.46
N LEU A 64 -9.59 -0.37 2.72
CA LEU A 64 -9.82 1.02 2.36
C LEU A 64 -9.96 1.89 3.61
N GLU A 65 -10.80 1.49 4.56
CA GLU A 65 -11.01 2.26 5.79
C GLU A 65 -9.73 2.33 6.65
N VAL A 66 -8.99 1.23 6.76
CA VAL A 66 -7.72 1.19 7.50
C VAL A 66 -6.69 2.11 6.86
N PHE A 67 -6.50 2.05 5.54
CA PHE A 67 -5.55 2.92 4.84
C PHE A 67 -5.94 4.40 4.95
N SER A 68 -7.22 4.72 4.78
CA SER A 68 -7.75 6.07 4.94
C SER A 68 -7.42 6.65 6.32
N LYS A 69 -7.71 5.91 7.40
CA LYS A 69 -7.46 6.38 8.76
C LYS A 69 -5.98 6.41 9.12
N ASP A 70 -5.21 5.38 8.77
CA ASP A 70 -3.84 5.22 9.25
C ASP A 70 -2.80 6.01 8.46
N VAL A 71 -3.09 6.30 7.19
CA VAL A 71 -2.16 6.98 6.28
C VAL A 71 -2.73 8.33 5.86
N LEU A 72 -3.91 8.34 5.22
CA LEU A 72 -4.42 9.56 4.60
C LEU A 72 -4.75 10.61 5.65
N GLU A 73 -5.60 10.29 6.64
CA GLU A 73 -5.98 11.21 7.70
C GLU A 73 -4.83 11.48 8.66
N LYS A 74 -4.20 10.43 9.22
CA LYS A 74 -3.20 10.60 10.29
C LYS A 74 -1.86 11.17 9.84
N ARG A 75 -1.40 10.92 8.61
CA ARG A 75 -0.04 11.28 8.17
C ARG A 75 -0.02 12.36 7.13
N LEU A 76 -0.93 12.26 6.17
CA LEU A 76 -0.96 13.16 5.03
C LEU A 76 -1.97 14.31 5.23
N ASN A 77 -2.89 14.19 6.19
CA ASN A 77 -4.05 15.06 6.34
C ASN A 77 -4.80 15.25 5.00
N LYS A 78 -4.96 14.16 4.26
CA LYS A 78 -5.61 14.08 2.95
C LYS A 78 -6.77 13.08 2.98
N THR A 79 -7.59 13.15 1.95
CA THR A 79 -8.67 12.23 1.58
C THR A 79 -8.37 11.59 0.23
N TYR A 80 -9.19 10.63 -0.23
CA TYR A 80 -8.97 10.03 -1.55
C TYR A 80 -9.14 11.05 -2.67
N THR A 81 -10.12 11.94 -2.55
CA THR A 81 -10.38 13.04 -3.50
C THR A 81 -9.18 13.98 -3.71
N ASP A 82 -8.24 14.08 -2.76
CA ASP A 82 -7.05 14.92 -2.92
C ASP A 82 -6.01 14.35 -3.93
N PHE A 83 -6.28 13.17 -4.49
CA PHE A 83 -5.43 12.51 -5.48
C PHE A 83 -6.05 12.48 -6.88
N GLU A 84 -7.14 13.21 -7.15
CA GLU A 84 -7.76 13.28 -8.49
C GLU A 84 -6.77 13.68 -9.59
N ASP A 85 -5.91 14.65 -9.28
CA ASP A 85 -4.90 15.15 -10.22
C ASP A 85 -3.77 14.14 -10.46
N ASP A 86 -3.53 13.23 -9.52
CA ASP A 86 -2.50 12.19 -9.63
C ASP A 86 -2.91 10.85 -8.98
N PRO A 87 -3.74 10.04 -9.66
CA PRO A 87 -4.15 8.73 -9.15
C PRO A 87 -2.98 7.74 -9.02
N GLU A 88 -1.88 7.96 -9.73
CA GLU A 88 -0.67 7.16 -9.59
C GLU A 88 0.02 7.42 -8.24
N GLU A 89 -0.08 8.64 -7.71
CA GLU A 89 0.42 8.97 -6.38
C GLU A 89 -0.38 8.20 -5.31
N LEU A 90 -1.70 8.09 -5.45
CA LEU A 90 -2.51 7.28 -4.54
C LEU A 90 -2.05 5.81 -4.55
N GLN A 91 -1.88 5.23 -5.74
CA GLN A 91 -1.39 3.87 -5.90
C GLN A 91 -0.02 3.69 -5.24
N PHE A 92 0.89 4.64 -5.45
CA PHE A 92 2.22 4.63 -4.86
C PHE A 92 2.18 4.69 -3.33
N GLN A 93 1.35 5.56 -2.74
CA GLN A 93 1.17 5.65 -1.29
C GLN A 93 0.65 4.35 -0.68
N ILE A 94 -0.24 3.64 -1.37
CA ILE A 94 -0.75 2.33 -0.94
C ILE A 94 0.37 1.28 -0.99
N GLU A 95 1.12 1.20 -2.08
CA GLU A 95 2.25 0.26 -2.22
C GLU A 95 3.32 0.53 -1.16
N GLN A 96 3.63 1.80 -0.91
CA GLN A 96 4.55 2.24 0.13
C GLN A 96 4.06 1.83 1.53
N TYR A 97 2.77 2.01 1.83
CA TYR A 97 2.20 1.59 3.10
C TYR A 97 2.31 0.07 3.30
N ILE A 98 2.01 -0.72 2.27
CA ILE A 98 2.08 -2.18 2.36
C ILE A 98 3.50 -2.65 2.62
N GLU A 99 4.47 -2.10 1.91
CA GLU A 99 5.86 -2.54 1.97
C GLU A 99 6.59 -2.05 3.23
N LEU A 100 6.28 -0.84 3.71
CA LEU A 100 6.93 -0.28 4.90
C LEU A 100 6.23 -0.67 6.20
N GLU A 101 4.93 -0.95 6.17
CA GLU A 101 4.14 -1.17 7.38
C GLU A 101 3.56 -2.57 7.47
N ILE A 102 2.80 -2.99 6.47
CA ILE A 102 2.06 -4.25 6.54
C ILE A 102 3.04 -5.42 6.50
N ILE A 103 3.89 -5.49 5.48
CA ILE A 103 4.86 -6.59 5.33
C ILE A 103 5.76 -6.71 6.58
N PRO A 104 6.41 -5.64 7.09
CA PRO A 104 7.26 -5.76 8.27
C PRO A 104 6.50 -6.08 9.57
N ARG A 105 5.21 -5.74 9.69
CA ARG A 105 4.38 -6.10 10.87
C ARG A 105 4.03 -7.58 10.92
N TYR A 106 3.90 -8.23 9.76
CA TYR A 106 3.40 -9.61 9.64
C TYR A 106 4.43 -10.62 9.13
N SER A 107 5.60 -10.16 8.69
CA SER A 107 6.71 -11.02 8.26
C SER A 107 7.77 -11.16 9.34
N VAL A 108 8.46 -12.30 9.33
CA VAL A 108 9.65 -12.53 10.14
C VAL A 108 10.84 -12.51 9.20
N TYR A 109 11.77 -11.59 9.42
CA TYR A 109 13.07 -11.64 8.77
C TYR A 109 13.92 -12.69 9.50
N GLU A 110 13.83 -13.95 9.09
CA GLU A 110 14.86 -14.91 9.46
C GLU A 110 16.12 -14.58 8.64
N SER A 111 17.07 -13.90 9.29
CA SER A 111 18.43 -13.78 8.79
C SER A 111 19.15 -15.12 8.91
N SER A 112 18.76 -16.09 8.10
CA SER A 112 19.44 -17.38 7.98
C SER A 112 19.70 -17.69 6.51
N GLY A 113 20.98 -17.72 6.15
CA GLY A 113 21.43 -18.44 4.96
C GLY A 113 22.07 -17.57 3.89
N THR A 114 23.38 -17.52 3.94
CA THR A 114 24.28 -17.44 2.78
C THR A 114 23.73 -18.13 1.52
N SER A 115 23.42 -17.36 0.48
CA SER A 115 23.74 -17.71 -0.92
C SER A 115 23.30 -16.59 -1.85
N ASP A 116 24.19 -16.23 -2.77
CA ASP A 116 23.87 -15.63 -4.06
C ASP A 116 22.54 -16.16 -4.60
N ASP A 117 21.60 -15.27 -4.93
CA ASP A 117 21.00 -15.17 -6.26
C ASP A 117 19.90 -14.09 -6.21
N ARG A 118 19.65 -13.43 -7.34
CA ARG A 118 18.65 -12.36 -7.56
C ARG A 118 17.21 -12.89 -7.52
N SER A 119 16.90 -13.76 -6.57
CA SER A 119 15.57 -14.30 -6.36
C SER A 119 14.74 -13.33 -5.52
N ILE A 120 13.50 -13.10 -5.95
CA ILE A 120 12.52 -12.26 -5.27
C ILE A 120 12.41 -12.76 -3.82
N LYS A 121 12.82 -11.94 -2.84
CA LYS A 121 12.71 -12.28 -1.41
C LYS A 121 11.27 -12.67 -1.11
N LEU A 122 11.05 -13.96 -0.85
CA LEU A 122 9.76 -14.51 -0.48
C LEU A 122 9.41 -13.96 0.90
N VAL A 123 8.24 -13.32 1.05
CA VAL A 123 7.79 -12.81 2.36
C VAL A 123 7.50 -14.01 3.26
N GLN A 124 8.39 -14.28 4.21
CA GLN A 124 8.22 -15.35 5.18
C GLN A 124 7.37 -14.84 6.34
N CYS A 125 6.20 -15.47 6.55
CA CYS A 125 5.28 -15.13 7.63
C CYS A 125 5.30 -16.23 8.69
N ARG A 126 5.21 -15.86 9.97
CA ARG A 126 5.25 -16.81 11.08
C ARG A 126 4.02 -17.72 11.10
N THR A 127 2.86 -17.16 10.79
CA THR A 127 1.59 -17.87 10.78
C THR A 127 0.89 -17.75 9.43
N ILE A 128 0.02 -18.72 9.13
CA ILE A 128 -0.84 -18.68 7.95
C ILE A 128 -1.75 -17.44 7.99
N ARG A 129 -2.20 -17.04 9.19
CA ARG A 129 -3.01 -15.84 9.39
C ARG A 129 -2.27 -14.58 8.94
N ASP A 130 -1.02 -14.44 9.35
CA ASP A 130 -0.19 -13.28 8.98
C ASP A 130 0.02 -13.22 7.46
N LYS A 131 0.26 -14.38 6.84
CA LYS A 131 0.36 -14.49 5.37
C LYS A 131 -0.94 -14.04 4.67
N ILE A 132 -2.09 -14.48 5.15
CA ILE A 132 -3.40 -14.09 4.58
C ILE A 132 -3.60 -12.57 4.66
N VAL A 133 -3.21 -11.93 5.77
CA VAL A 133 -3.33 -10.47 5.89
C VAL A 133 -2.47 -9.76 4.85
N VAL A 134 -1.20 -10.16 4.69
CA VAL A 134 -0.31 -9.57 3.68
C VAL A 134 -0.86 -9.78 2.27
N GLU A 135 -1.28 -11.00 1.93
CA GLU A 135 -1.86 -11.30 0.61
C GLU A 135 -3.13 -10.47 0.34
N ARG A 136 -3.98 -10.30 1.36
CA ARG A 136 -5.19 -9.49 1.26
C ARG A 136 -4.89 -8.02 0.98
N PHE A 137 -3.88 -7.44 1.62
CA PHE A 137 -3.43 -6.07 1.31
C PHE A 137 -2.79 -5.94 -0.08
N LEU A 138 -2.03 -6.95 -0.53
CA LEU A 138 -1.47 -6.96 -1.89
C LEU A 138 -2.56 -7.02 -2.96
N ASP A 139 -3.60 -7.82 -2.73
CA ASP A 139 -4.74 -7.89 -3.64
C ASP A 139 -5.62 -6.64 -3.59
N PHE A 140 -5.74 -6.00 -2.41
CA PHE A 140 -6.33 -4.68 -2.28
C PHE A 140 -5.63 -3.66 -3.18
N ALA A 141 -4.28 -3.56 -3.14
CA ALA A 141 -3.54 -2.62 -3.98
C ALA A 141 -3.76 -2.86 -5.49
N LYS A 142 -3.83 -4.12 -5.92
CA LYS A 142 -4.16 -4.45 -7.32
C LYS A 142 -5.59 -4.04 -7.68
N SER A 143 -6.52 -4.22 -6.76
CA SER A 143 -7.94 -3.93 -6.96
C SER A 143 -8.21 -2.44 -7.02
N VAL A 144 -7.51 -1.64 -6.20
CA VAL A 144 -7.52 -0.16 -6.31
C VAL A 144 -7.05 0.27 -7.68
N ARG A 145 -5.89 -0.24 -8.14
CA ARG A 145 -5.37 0.07 -9.47
C ARG A 145 -6.39 -0.28 -10.56
N LEU A 146 -6.99 -1.46 -10.50
CA LEU A 146 -8.00 -1.89 -11.46
C LEU A 146 -9.24 -0.98 -11.44
N THR A 147 -9.70 -0.61 -10.25
CA THR A 147 -10.84 0.34 -10.07
C THR A 147 -10.54 1.66 -10.77
N LEU A 148 -9.36 2.22 -10.53
CA LEU A 148 -8.91 3.46 -11.14
C LEU A 148 -8.78 3.33 -12.66
N MET A 149 -8.32 2.18 -13.16
CA MET A 149 -8.25 1.94 -14.59
C MET A 149 -9.63 1.88 -15.25
N LEU A 150 -10.62 1.30 -14.58
CA LEU A 150 -11.96 1.12 -15.12
C LEU A 150 -12.81 2.39 -15.02
N ASN A 151 -12.65 3.18 -13.96
CA ASN A 151 -13.45 4.39 -13.75
C ASN A 151 -12.86 5.65 -14.41
N GLY A 152 -11.66 5.56 -15.01
CA GLY A 152 -11.01 6.70 -15.66
C GLY A 152 -10.09 7.53 -14.77
N GLY A 153 -9.59 6.95 -13.69
CA GLY A 153 -8.61 7.55 -12.79
C GLY A 153 -9.22 8.36 -11.66
N HIS A 154 -10.54 8.28 -11.46
CA HIS A 154 -11.27 9.10 -10.49
C HIS A 154 -11.15 8.50 -9.08
N THR A 155 -10.44 9.17 -8.19
CA THR A 155 -10.12 8.68 -6.84
C THR A 155 -11.26 8.84 -5.83
N PHE A 156 -12.16 9.80 -6.01
CA PHE A 156 -13.30 10.10 -5.13
C PHE A 156 -14.27 8.91 -5.03
N ILE A 157 -14.21 7.96 -5.97
CA ILE A 157 -15.02 6.74 -5.93
C ILE A 157 -14.81 5.98 -4.62
N PHE A 158 -13.61 6.02 -4.05
CA PHE A 158 -13.31 5.33 -2.80
C PHE A 158 -14.00 6.00 -1.61
N ASP A 159 -14.12 7.34 -1.61
CA ASP A 159 -14.90 8.07 -0.61
C ASP A 159 -16.38 7.70 -0.70
N ILE A 160 -16.93 7.62 -1.91
CA ILE A 160 -18.33 7.19 -2.15
C ILE A 160 -18.55 5.76 -1.66
N LEU A 161 -17.65 4.84 -2.01
CA LEU A 161 -17.73 3.44 -1.58
C LEU A 161 -17.75 3.32 -0.05
N LEU A 162 -16.86 4.04 0.64
CA LEU A 162 -16.82 4.07 2.10
C LEU A 162 -18.08 4.69 2.71
N GLN A 163 -18.60 5.77 2.12
CA GLN A 163 -19.83 6.41 2.58
C GLN A 163 -21.04 5.48 2.40
N ALA A 164 -21.16 4.84 1.24
CA ALA A 164 -22.21 3.87 0.94
C ALA A 164 -22.20 2.72 1.94
N LYS A 165 -21.04 2.11 2.21
CA LYS A 165 -20.89 1.06 3.23
C LYS A 165 -21.34 1.55 4.61
N LYS A 166 -20.89 2.73 5.05
CA LYS A 166 -21.28 3.30 6.35
C LYS A 166 -22.80 3.46 6.47
N THR A 167 -23.46 3.96 5.42
CA THR A 167 -24.92 4.10 5.41
C THR A 167 -25.64 2.76 5.45
N PHE A 168 -25.16 1.78 4.68
CA PHE A 168 -25.71 0.43 4.68
C PHE A 168 -25.58 -0.27 6.04
N ASP A 169 -24.41 -0.19 6.67
CA ASP A 169 -24.15 -0.76 8.00
C ASP A 169 -25.05 -0.12 9.08
N ALA A 170 -25.28 1.20 8.99
CA ALA A 170 -26.19 1.90 9.90
C ALA A 170 -27.65 1.44 9.73
N MET A 171 -28.09 1.24 8.49
CA MET A 171 -29.44 0.73 8.20
C MET A 171 -29.62 -0.71 8.70
N GLN A 172 -28.62 -1.58 8.52
CA GLN A 172 -28.68 -2.95 9.02
C GLN A 172 -28.78 -3.01 10.54
N LYS A 173 -27.97 -2.22 11.24
CA LYS A 173 -28.02 -2.12 12.71
C LYS A 173 -29.38 -1.67 13.22
N THR A 174 -30.03 -0.76 12.51
CA THR A 174 -31.36 -0.26 12.87
C THR A 174 -32.43 -1.35 12.69
N ARG A 175 -32.33 -2.17 11.63
CA ARG A 175 -33.26 -3.29 11.38
C ARG A 175 -33.15 -4.46 12.35
N THR A 176 -32.01 -4.66 12.99
CA THR A 176 -31.80 -5.75 13.96
C THR A 176 -32.25 -5.42 15.38
N VAL A 177 -32.72 -4.19 15.62
CA VAL A 177 -33.16 -3.69 16.94
C VAL A 177 -34.69 -3.60 17.03
N GLU A 178 -35.42 -3.95 15.95
CA GLU A 178 -36.86 -4.22 15.93
C GLU A 178 -37.13 -5.73 16.07
#